data_AF-A0A836RSR2-F1
#
_entry.id   AF-A0A836RSR2-F1
#
_cell.length_a   1.000
_cell.length_b   1.000
_cell.length_c   1.000
_cell.angle_alpha   90.00
_cell.angle_beta   90.00
_cell.angle_gamma   90.00
#
_symmetry.space_group_name_H-M   'P 1'
#
loop_
_entity.id
_entity.type
_entity.pdbx_description
1 polymer ?
#
loop_
_entity_poly.entity_id
_entity_poly.type
_entity_poly.pdbx_seq_one_letter_code
_entity_poly.pdbx_strand_id
1 'polypeptide(L)'
;MSAPFSKLFSFFFGLYLFVGCSLHSEYLISGLEFSDSFAWKSDTSALAFLAINSLYRPPQGIATFPDGGTPEYVYYDVALYYASLNDKAPHRAVDLNELSRLHRKIQLEFINLAFTDSLLYYTIGKPFESDIEAAKKRAQTRNDSLRLDSLIIRTSKTYVYNINSRRISEIASDTAAKIFHQQQEDDSLRKIGKNYIKNLSLSAWGIHLKKIYPQSDQTYQEYIIYMKGDHRVREEILEQIISHYKKDEIRRMIDEMGKYKKKIDREGT
;
A
#
# COMPACT_ATOMS: atom_id res chain seq x y z
N MET A 1 38.37 10.49 -46.82
CA MET A 1 38.23 9.44 -45.79
C MET A 1 37.88 10.10 -44.47
N SER A 2 36.59 10.25 -44.17
CA SER A 2 36.10 10.89 -42.94
C SER A 2 35.52 9.85 -41.97
N ALA A 3 36.11 9.83 -40.78
CA ALA A 3 35.56 9.51 -39.47
C ALA A 3 34.59 8.30 -39.30
N PRO A 4 35.10 7.13 -38.85
CA PRO A 4 34.32 6.17 -38.07
C PRO A 4 34.21 6.57 -36.58
N PHE A 5 34.97 7.58 -36.13
CA PHE A 5 35.08 7.96 -34.72
C PHE A 5 33.82 8.63 -34.15
N SER A 6 33.04 9.34 -34.96
CA SER A 6 31.82 10.02 -34.49
C SER A 6 30.69 9.04 -34.14
N LYS A 7 30.62 7.89 -34.82
CA LYS A 7 29.58 6.88 -34.56
C LYS A 7 29.83 6.10 -33.26
N LEU A 8 31.10 5.87 -32.91
CA LEU A 8 31.46 5.21 -31.66
C LEU A 8 31.19 6.12 -30.44
N PHE A 9 31.51 7.42 -30.57
CA PHE A 9 31.29 8.39 -29.50
C PHE A 9 29.79 8.60 -29.20
N SER A 10 28.94 8.67 -30.23
CA SER A 10 27.48 8.76 -30.04
C SER A 10 26.88 7.51 -29.36
N PHE A 11 27.45 6.32 -29.58
CA PHE A 11 26.95 5.09 -28.96
C PHE A 11 27.28 5.03 -27.46
N PHE A 12 28.51 5.42 -27.08
CA PHE A 12 28.90 5.49 -25.67
C PHE A 12 28.24 6.65 -24.91
N PHE A 13 28.03 7.81 -25.56
CA PHE A 13 27.31 8.94 -24.95
C PHE A 13 25.83 8.63 -24.76
N GLY A 14 25.22 7.91 -25.72
CA GLY A 14 23.88 7.34 -25.56
C GLY A 14 23.82 6.39 -24.38
N LEU A 15 24.70 5.39 -24.31
CA LEU A 15 24.73 4.40 -23.23
C LEU A 15 24.98 5.04 -21.85
N TYR A 16 25.83 6.06 -21.75
CA TYR A 16 26.10 6.78 -20.50
C TYR A 16 24.90 7.60 -20.02
N LEU A 17 24.13 8.21 -20.92
CA LEU A 17 22.85 8.85 -20.61
C LEU A 17 21.79 7.84 -20.15
N PHE A 18 21.85 6.58 -20.61
CA PHE A 18 20.93 5.52 -20.18
C PHE A 18 21.30 4.89 -18.84
N VAL A 19 22.58 4.81 -18.47
CA VAL A 19 23.03 4.16 -17.22
C VAL A 19 22.95 5.08 -16.00
N GLY A 20 22.97 6.41 -16.18
CA GLY A 20 23.01 7.38 -15.08
C GLY A 20 21.67 7.86 -14.51
N CYS A 21 20.54 7.60 -15.18
CA CYS A 21 19.23 8.08 -14.73
C CYS A 21 18.52 7.00 -13.92
N SER A 22 18.15 7.31 -12.66
CA SER A 22 17.27 6.43 -11.88
C SER A 22 15.96 6.22 -12.66
N LEU A 23 15.57 4.95 -12.85
CA LEU A 23 14.33 4.58 -13.53
C LEU A 23 13.07 4.89 -12.70
N HIS A 24 13.25 5.23 -11.43
CA HIS A 24 12.18 5.48 -10.48
C HIS A 24 12.45 6.77 -9.70
N SER A 25 11.38 7.48 -9.37
CA SER A 25 11.41 8.65 -8.51
C SER A 25 12.09 8.36 -7.19
N GLU A 26 12.98 9.23 -6.71
CA GLU A 26 13.52 9.15 -5.34
C GLU A 26 12.43 9.35 -4.26
N TYR A 27 11.26 9.88 -4.66
CA TYR A 27 10.14 10.13 -3.77
C TYR A 27 9.12 8.99 -3.75
N LEU A 28 8.60 8.72 -2.57
CA LEU A 28 7.59 7.71 -2.26
C LEU A 28 6.18 8.27 -2.44
N ILE A 29 5.30 7.37 -2.84
CA ILE A 29 3.85 7.51 -2.82
C ILE A 29 3.28 6.40 -1.94
N SER A 30 2.26 6.72 -1.15
CA SER A 30 1.49 5.73 -0.41
C SER A 30 0.26 5.28 -1.20
N GLY A 31 0.05 3.98 -1.27
CA GLY A 31 -1.19 3.39 -1.77
C GLY A 31 -1.93 2.73 -0.61
N LEU A 32 -3.12 3.22 -0.28
CA LEU A 32 -4.06 2.56 0.61
C LEU A 32 -5.30 2.22 -0.19
N GLU A 33 -5.50 0.93 -0.40
CA GLU A 33 -6.72 0.37 -0.96
C GLU A 33 -7.39 -0.47 0.13
N PHE A 34 -8.72 -0.45 0.18
CA PHE A 34 -9.48 -1.29 1.11
C PHE A 34 -10.78 -1.72 0.43
N SER A 35 -11.32 -2.86 0.87
CA SER A 35 -12.58 -3.36 0.33
C SER A 35 -13.73 -2.43 0.67
N ASP A 36 -14.70 -2.31 -0.23
CA ASP A 36 -15.96 -1.63 0.06
C ASP A 36 -16.82 -2.40 1.07
N SER A 37 -16.53 -3.69 1.23
CA SER A 37 -17.13 -4.58 2.23
C SER A 37 -16.54 -4.30 3.61
N PHE A 38 -17.36 -3.75 4.49
CA PHE A 38 -17.08 -3.56 5.91
C PHE A 38 -17.98 -4.47 6.73
N ALA A 39 -17.41 -5.12 7.74
CA ALA A 39 -18.20 -5.85 8.71
C ALA A 39 -18.25 -5.08 10.03
N TRP A 40 -19.43 -4.59 10.37
CA TRP A 40 -19.67 -3.94 11.66
C TRP A 40 -20.01 -4.96 12.73
N LYS A 41 -19.49 -4.71 13.93
CA LYS A 41 -19.98 -5.38 15.14
C LYS A 41 -21.45 -5.02 15.36
N SER A 42 -22.21 -5.90 16.01
CA SER A 42 -23.65 -5.75 16.26
C SER A 42 -24.02 -4.43 16.99
N ASP A 43 -23.14 -3.95 17.88
CA ASP A 43 -23.28 -2.69 18.62
C ASP A 43 -22.66 -1.48 17.90
N THR A 44 -22.15 -1.67 16.68
CA THR A 44 -21.44 -0.65 15.86
C THR A 44 -20.20 -0.04 16.51
N SER A 45 -19.69 -0.60 17.61
CA SER A 45 -18.55 -0.03 18.33
C SER A 45 -17.22 -0.27 17.62
N ALA A 46 -17.20 -1.22 16.68
CA ALA A 46 -16.04 -1.67 15.95
C ALA A 46 -16.41 -2.13 14.54
N LEU A 47 -15.43 -2.08 13.66
CA LEU A 47 -15.53 -2.57 12.29
C LEU A 47 -14.35 -3.48 11.96
N ALA A 48 -14.55 -4.37 11.01
CA ALA A 48 -13.53 -5.17 10.38
C ALA A 48 -13.52 -4.94 8.87
N PHE A 49 -12.34 -5.01 8.27
CA PHE A 49 -12.11 -4.67 6.88
C PHE A 49 -10.82 -5.28 6.36
N LEU A 50 -10.76 -5.53 5.04
CA LEU A 50 -9.53 -5.86 4.34
C LEU A 50 -8.85 -4.57 3.88
N ALA A 51 -7.55 -4.44 4.17
CA ALA A 51 -6.75 -3.34 3.64
C ALA A 51 -5.50 -3.85 2.94
N ILE A 52 -5.15 -3.14 1.86
CA ILE A 52 -3.92 -3.27 1.09
C ILE A 52 -3.16 -1.96 1.27
N ASN A 53 -2.06 -2.02 1.99
CA ASN A 53 -1.15 -0.90 2.20
C ASN A 53 0.10 -1.08 1.34
N SER A 54 0.56 0.00 0.73
CA SER A 54 1.77 -0.03 -0.09
C SER A 54 2.54 1.28 -0.01
N LEU A 55 3.85 1.19 -0.15
CA LEU A 55 4.71 2.34 -0.45
C LEU A 55 5.49 1.99 -1.71
N TYR A 56 5.50 2.93 -2.66
CA TYR A 56 6.17 2.71 -3.93
C TYR A 56 6.78 3.99 -4.49
N ARG A 57 7.78 3.80 -5.35
CA ARG A 57 8.43 4.83 -6.14
C ARG A 57 7.83 4.76 -7.55
N PRO A 58 7.17 5.82 -8.04
CA PRO A 58 6.67 5.82 -9.40
C PRO A 58 7.84 5.77 -10.41
N PRO A 59 7.65 5.15 -11.58
CA PRO A 59 8.64 5.18 -12.64
C PRO A 59 8.87 6.63 -13.13
N GLN A 60 10.06 6.91 -13.64
CA GLN A 60 10.44 8.22 -14.18
C GLN A 60 11.25 8.10 -15.47
N GLY A 61 11.26 9.19 -16.24
CA GLY A 61 12.00 9.27 -17.49
C GLY A 61 11.52 8.22 -18.50
N ILE A 62 12.44 7.44 -19.05
CA ILE A 62 12.11 6.39 -20.03
C ILE A 62 11.26 5.26 -19.45
N ALA A 63 11.30 5.04 -18.14
CA ALA A 63 10.58 3.95 -17.50
C ALA A 63 9.07 4.17 -17.49
N THR A 64 8.58 5.39 -17.78
CA THR A 64 7.14 5.68 -17.87
C THR A 64 6.54 5.26 -19.22
N PHE A 65 7.33 4.85 -20.20
CA PHE A 65 6.84 4.48 -21.53
C PHE A 65 6.70 2.95 -21.65
N PRO A 66 5.66 2.45 -22.37
CA PRO A 66 4.61 3.19 -23.07
C PRO A 66 3.34 3.50 -22.24
N ASP A 67 3.15 2.83 -21.10
CA ASP A 67 1.87 2.73 -20.39
C ASP A 67 1.89 3.32 -18.97
N GLY A 68 2.78 4.28 -18.73
CA GLY A 68 3.01 4.85 -17.40
C GLY A 68 4.04 4.07 -16.58
N GLY A 69 4.49 2.91 -17.05
CA GLY A 69 5.57 2.15 -16.44
C GLY A 69 5.18 1.36 -15.19
N THR A 70 6.09 0.53 -14.70
CA THR A 70 5.88 -0.27 -13.48
C THR A 70 6.51 0.42 -12.26
N PRO A 71 5.74 0.72 -11.21
CA PRO A 71 6.29 1.27 -9.97
C PRO A 71 7.16 0.27 -9.22
N GLU A 72 8.15 0.80 -8.51
CA GLU A 72 9.01 0.04 -7.60
C GLU A 72 8.39 0.09 -6.20
N TYR A 73 7.82 -1.04 -5.75
CA TYR A 73 7.27 -1.14 -4.40
C TYR A 73 8.38 -1.41 -3.40
N VAL A 74 8.47 -0.56 -2.38
CA VAL A 74 9.37 -0.73 -1.22
C VAL A 74 8.66 -1.37 -0.03
N TYR A 75 7.32 -1.30 -0.02
CA TYR A 75 6.47 -1.93 0.97
C TYR A 75 5.15 -2.36 0.34
N TYR A 76 4.66 -3.53 0.74
CA TYR A 76 3.36 -4.04 0.36
C TYR A 76 2.84 -4.95 1.46
N ASP A 77 1.62 -4.69 1.93
CA ASP A 77 0.97 -5.42 3.00
C ASP A 77 -0.52 -5.61 2.71
N VAL A 78 -0.99 -6.84 2.82
CA VAL A 78 -2.39 -7.22 2.69
C VAL A 78 -2.78 -7.94 3.96
N ALA A 79 -3.75 -7.39 4.68
CA ALA A 79 -4.19 -7.99 5.92
C ALA A 79 -5.66 -7.66 6.22
N LEU A 80 -6.26 -8.55 7.01
CA LEU A 80 -7.55 -8.33 7.62
C LEU A 80 -7.34 -7.61 8.95
N TYR A 81 -8.08 -6.52 9.13
CA TYR A 81 -8.00 -5.68 10.32
C TYR A 81 -9.36 -5.61 11.01
N TYR A 82 -9.34 -5.31 12.30
CA TYR A 82 -10.48 -4.81 13.04
C TYR A 82 -10.06 -3.60 13.88
N ALA A 83 -10.99 -2.69 14.14
CA ALA A 83 -10.73 -1.49 14.92
C ALA A 83 -11.98 -1.03 15.65
N SER A 84 -11.85 -0.55 16.88
CA SER A 84 -12.86 0.33 17.46
C SER A 84 -12.71 1.73 16.87
N LEU A 85 -13.81 2.45 16.71
CA LEU A 85 -13.77 3.84 16.24
C LEU A 85 -13.03 4.79 17.20
N ASN A 86 -12.84 4.37 18.45
CA ASN A 86 -12.07 5.12 19.45
C ASN A 86 -10.57 4.79 19.41
N ASP A 87 -10.18 3.73 18.72
CA ASP A 87 -8.79 3.34 18.62
C ASP A 87 -8.05 4.31 17.68
N LYS A 88 -6.78 4.58 18.00
CA LYS A 88 -5.92 5.38 17.12
C LYS A 88 -5.23 4.53 16.05
N ALA A 89 -5.33 3.20 16.16
CA ALA A 89 -4.68 2.26 15.26
C ALA A 89 -5.52 0.99 15.14
N PRO A 90 -5.64 0.43 13.92
CA PRO A 90 -6.35 -0.82 13.71
C PRO A 90 -5.54 -2.01 14.21
N HIS A 91 -6.23 -3.00 14.74
CA HIS A 91 -5.64 -4.27 15.12
C HIS A 91 -5.58 -5.21 13.91
N ARG A 92 -4.39 -5.75 13.64
CA ARG A 92 -4.20 -6.78 12.62
C ARG A 92 -4.74 -8.12 13.12
N ALA A 93 -5.70 -8.70 12.41
CA ALA A 93 -6.26 -10.02 12.69
C ALA A 93 -5.54 -11.13 11.93
N VAL A 94 -5.47 -11.00 10.60
CA VAL A 94 -4.95 -12.06 9.72
C VAL A 94 -3.98 -11.45 8.71
N ASP A 95 -2.79 -12.04 8.62
CA ASP A 95 -1.81 -11.73 7.59
C ASP A 95 -2.16 -12.48 6.30
N LEU A 96 -2.32 -11.71 5.22
CA LEU A 96 -2.66 -12.20 3.90
C LEU A 96 -1.59 -11.80 2.88
N ASN A 97 -0.36 -11.53 3.34
CA ASN A 97 0.76 -11.10 2.51
C ASN A 97 1.17 -12.14 1.47
N GLU A 98 0.79 -13.41 1.65
CA GLU A 98 0.91 -14.42 0.61
C GLU A 98 0.17 -14.05 -0.69
N LEU A 99 -0.92 -13.26 -0.60
CA LEU A 99 -1.65 -12.76 -1.76
C LEU A 99 -0.74 -11.89 -2.64
N SER A 100 0.20 -11.13 -2.06
CA SER A 100 1.14 -10.27 -2.81
C SER A 100 1.96 -11.01 -3.88
N ARG A 101 2.03 -12.35 -3.80
CA ARG A 101 2.68 -13.20 -4.80
C ARG A 101 1.91 -13.26 -6.12
N LEU A 102 0.58 -13.12 -6.09
CA LEU A 102 -0.30 -13.27 -7.24
C LEU A 102 -0.16 -12.13 -8.22
N HIS A 103 -0.10 -10.91 -7.73
CA HIS A 103 0.16 -9.71 -8.52
C HIS A 103 0.39 -8.54 -7.55
N ARG A 104 1.09 -7.49 -7.97
CA ARG A 104 1.32 -6.31 -7.10
C ARG A 104 0.06 -5.43 -6.94
N LYS A 105 -0.92 -5.62 -7.83
CA LYS A 105 -2.27 -5.07 -7.74
C LYS A 105 -3.22 -6.25 -7.87
N ILE A 106 -3.65 -6.77 -6.74
CA ILE A 106 -4.50 -7.96 -6.68
C ILE A 106 -5.93 -7.49 -6.79
N GLN A 107 -6.64 -8.06 -7.74
CA GLN A 107 -8.08 -7.91 -7.78
C GLN A 107 -8.69 -9.21 -7.23
N LEU A 108 -9.59 -9.05 -6.27
CA LEU A 108 -10.32 -10.16 -5.65
C LEU A 108 -11.75 -10.14 -6.17
N GLU A 109 -12.30 -11.30 -6.54
CA GLU A 109 -13.65 -11.39 -7.11
C GLU A 109 -14.72 -10.88 -6.12
N PHE A 110 -14.59 -11.24 -4.84
CA PHE A 110 -15.47 -10.81 -3.77
C PHE A 110 -14.74 -10.91 -2.43
N ILE A 111 -15.25 -10.21 -1.42
CA ILE A 111 -14.80 -10.36 -0.04
C ILE A 111 -16.06 -10.37 0.82
N ASN A 112 -16.27 -11.45 1.56
CA ASN A 112 -17.35 -11.52 2.53
C ASN A 112 -16.76 -11.43 3.92
N LEU A 113 -17.25 -10.48 4.71
CA LEU A 113 -16.86 -10.29 6.09
C LEU A 113 -18.11 -10.37 6.96
N ALA A 114 -17.96 -10.86 8.19
CA ALA A 114 -18.96 -10.63 9.24
C ALA A 114 -18.26 -10.52 10.60
N PHE A 115 -18.75 -9.61 11.43
CA PHE A 115 -18.12 -9.30 12.70
C PHE A 115 -19.15 -9.40 13.83
N THR A 116 -18.90 -10.33 14.75
CA THR A 116 -19.67 -10.52 15.98
C THR A 116 -18.83 -10.10 17.19
N ASP A 117 -19.28 -10.35 18.41
CA ASP A 117 -18.63 -9.84 19.63
C ASP A 117 -17.12 -10.08 19.69
N SER A 118 -16.67 -11.31 19.42
CA SER A 118 -15.25 -11.68 19.45
C SER A 118 -14.81 -12.51 18.25
N LEU A 119 -15.67 -12.69 17.25
CA LEU A 119 -15.39 -13.53 16.09
C LEU A 119 -15.53 -12.72 14.81
N LEU A 120 -14.49 -12.80 14.00
CA LEU A 120 -14.40 -12.21 12.67
C LEU A 120 -14.44 -13.34 11.64
N TYR A 121 -15.53 -13.41 10.90
CA TYR A 121 -15.73 -14.35 9.81
C TYR A 121 -15.28 -13.71 8.51
N TYR A 122 -14.56 -14.46 7.68
CA TYR A 122 -14.11 -13.96 6.39
C TYR A 122 -14.00 -15.05 5.32
N THR A 123 -14.38 -14.67 4.11
CA THR A 123 -14.11 -15.40 2.87
C THR A 123 -13.47 -14.42 1.89
N ILE A 124 -12.33 -14.80 1.34
CA ILE A 124 -11.61 -13.99 0.36
C ILE A 124 -11.81 -14.67 -0.99
N GLY A 125 -12.53 -14.03 -1.88
CA GLY A 125 -12.78 -14.55 -3.21
C GLY A 125 -11.49 -14.91 -3.94
N LYS A 126 -11.63 -15.81 -4.91
CA LYS A 126 -10.51 -16.19 -5.75
C LYS A 126 -9.93 -14.92 -6.42
N PRO A 127 -8.60 -14.82 -6.58
CA PRO A 127 -8.02 -13.80 -7.44
C PRO A 127 -8.53 -13.97 -8.87
N PHE A 128 -8.63 -12.88 -9.63
CA PHE A 128 -9.05 -12.97 -11.03
C PHE A 128 -8.12 -13.89 -11.84
N GLU A 129 -8.69 -14.59 -12.83
CA GLU A 129 -7.95 -15.55 -13.64
C GLU A 129 -6.75 -14.90 -14.34
N SER A 130 -6.85 -13.64 -14.73
CA SER A 130 -5.72 -12.87 -15.29
C SER A 130 -4.53 -12.76 -14.34
N ASP A 131 -4.79 -12.53 -13.05
CA ASP A 131 -3.75 -12.42 -12.02
C ASP A 131 -3.11 -13.78 -11.76
N ILE A 132 -3.92 -14.84 -11.76
CA ILE A 132 -3.45 -16.22 -11.59
C ILE A 132 -2.56 -16.63 -12.78
N GLU A 133 -2.98 -16.36 -14.01
CA GLU A 133 -2.19 -16.68 -15.19
C GLU A 133 -0.89 -15.88 -15.24
N ALA A 134 -0.93 -14.60 -14.84
CA ALA A 134 0.28 -13.79 -14.68
C ALA A 134 1.21 -14.33 -13.58
N ALA A 135 0.66 -14.85 -12.48
CA ALA A 135 1.43 -15.50 -11.42
C ALA A 135 2.06 -16.81 -11.89
N LYS A 136 1.31 -17.66 -12.60
CA LYS A 136 1.81 -18.92 -13.18
C LYS A 136 2.94 -18.68 -14.16
N LYS A 137 2.82 -17.70 -15.06
CA LYS A 137 3.89 -17.34 -16.00
C LYS A 137 5.18 -16.88 -15.32
N ARG A 138 5.07 -16.29 -14.11
CA ARG A 138 6.21 -15.85 -13.30
C ARG A 138 6.75 -16.92 -12.37
N ALA A 139 6.01 -18.00 -12.13
CA ALA A 139 6.46 -19.11 -11.31
C ALA A 139 7.64 -19.80 -12.00
N GLN A 140 8.83 -19.66 -11.42
CA GLN A 140 10.06 -20.19 -12.01
C GLN A 140 10.31 -21.64 -11.59
N THR A 141 9.73 -22.06 -10.46
CA THR A 141 9.94 -23.40 -9.90
C THR A 141 8.62 -24.14 -9.67
N ARG A 142 8.71 -25.48 -9.60
CA ARG A 142 7.58 -26.34 -9.21
C ARG A 142 7.02 -25.95 -7.83
N ASN A 143 7.89 -25.54 -6.91
CA ASN A 143 7.47 -25.12 -5.57
C ASN A 143 6.65 -23.81 -5.60
N ASP A 144 6.98 -22.88 -6.50
CA ASP A 144 6.21 -21.64 -6.67
C ASP A 144 4.80 -21.95 -7.18
N SER A 145 4.67 -22.87 -8.14
CA SER A 145 3.36 -23.33 -8.63
C SER A 145 2.54 -24.00 -7.54
N LEU A 146 3.13 -24.92 -6.75
CA LEU A 146 2.40 -25.59 -5.65
C LEU A 146 1.93 -24.60 -4.56
N ARG A 147 2.76 -23.58 -4.26
CA ARG A 147 2.38 -22.50 -3.33
C ARG A 147 1.22 -21.68 -3.89
N LEU A 148 1.24 -21.40 -5.18
CA LEU A 148 0.16 -20.69 -5.87
C LEU A 148 -1.14 -21.50 -5.85
N ASP A 149 -1.09 -22.80 -6.14
CA ASP A 149 -2.27 -23.67 -6.10
C ASP A 149 -2.85 -23.77 -4.68
N SER A 150 -1.97 -23.92 -3.68
CA SER A 150 -2.38 -23.94 -2.27
C SER A 150 -3.03 -22.62 -1.85
N LEU A 151 -2.53 -21.48 -2.34
CA LEU A 151 -3.10 -20.16 -2.08
C LEU A 151 -4.51 -20.06 -2.67
N ILE A 152 -4.69 -20.48 -3.92
CA ILE A 152 -6.00 -20.46 -4.62
C ILE A 152 -7.01 -21.34 -3.88
N ILE A 153 -6.61 -22.54 -3.45
CA ILE A 153 -7.47 -23.44 -2.67
C ILE A 153 -7.84 -22.79 -1.33
N ARG A 154 -6.87 -22.13 -0.68
CA ARG A 154 -7.08 -21.50 0.63
C ARG A 154 -8.05 -20.31 0.55
N THR A 155 -7.97 -19.49 -0.51
CA THR A 155 -8.89 -18.36 -0.72
C THR A 155 -10.33 -18.83 -0.88
N SER A 156 -10.57 -19.97 -1.52
CA SER A 156 -11.93 -20.52 -1.73
C SER A 156 -12.64 -21.02 -0.46
N LYS A 157 -11.99 -20.94 0.72
CA LYS A 157 -12.53 -21.43 2.00
C LYS A 157 -12.96 -20.27 2.89
N THR A 158 -13.84 -20.58 3.83
CA THR A 158 -14.27 -19.61 4.85
C THR A 158 -13.60 -19.90 6.18
N TYR A 159 -13.20 -18.83 6.86
CA TYR A 159 -12.52 -18.90 8.14
C TYR A 159 -13.22 -18.04 9.18
N VAL A 160 -12.97 -18.38 10.44
CA VAL A 160 -13.28 -17.56 11.60
C VAL A 160 -11.97 -17.26 12.34
N TYR A 161 -11.76 -15.99 12.65
CA TYR A 161 -10.72 -15.51 13.54
C TYR A 161 -11.35 -15.16 14.89
N ASN A 162 -10.87 -15.80 15.95
CA ASN A 162 -11.26 -15.46 17.31
C ASN A 162 -10.29 -14.42 17.88
N ILE A 163 -10.79 -13.23 18.19
CA ILE A 163 -10.01 -12.09 18.68
C ILE A 163 -9.32 -12.40 20.01
N ASN A 164 -10.05 -13.05 20.92
CA ASN A 164 -9.55 -13.33 22.28
C ASN A 164 -8.43 -14.37 22.25
N SER A 165 -8.61 -15.46 21.51
CA SER A 165 -7.61 -16.53 21.45
C SER A 165 -6.56 -16.32 20.35
N ARG A 166 -6.77 -15.36 19.45
CA ARG A 166 -5.98 -15.11 18.22
C ARG A 166 -5.81 -16.35 17.35
N ARG A 167 -6.84 -17.21 17.31
CA ARG A 167 -6.83 -18.46 16.54
C ARG A 167 -7.71 -18.33 15.31
N ILE A 168 -7.24 -18.92 14.21
CA ILE A 168 -7.99 -19.06 12.97
C ILE A 168 -8.49 -20.50 12.89
N SER A 169 -9.73 -20.69 12.46
CA SER A 169 -10.29 -22.00 12.19
C SER A 169 -11.13 -21.96 10.92
N GLU A 170 -11.10 -23.03 10.14
CA GLU A 170 -11.95 -23.19 8.97
C GLU A 170 -13.38 -23.52 9.41
N ILE A 171 -14.37 -23.01 8.69
CA ILE A 171 -15.79 -23.28 8.95
C ILE A 171 -16.50 -23.75 7.68
N ALA A 172 -17.58 -24.49 7.86
CA ALA A 172 -18.40 -24.97 6.75
C ALA A 172 -19.14 -23.81 6.05
N SER A 173 -19.25 -23.89 4.73
CA SER A 173 -19.80 -22.83 3.88
C SER A 173 -21.29 -22.54 4.15
N ASP A 174 -22.06 -23.53 4.60
CA ASP A 174 -23.47 -23.38 4.95
C ASP A 174 -23.67 -22.54 6.22
N THR A 175 -22.79 -22.73 7.20
CA THR A 175 -22.75 -21.94 8.44
C THR A 175 -22.33 -20.51 8.12
N ALA A 176 -21.30 -20.35 7.28
CA ALA A 176 -20.83 -19.05 6.82
C ALA A 176 -21.93 -18.26 6.08
N ALA A 177 -22.64 -18.89 5.15
CA ALA A 177 -23.70 -18.23 4.38
C ALA A 177 -24.78 -17.62 5.29
N LYS A 178 -25.22 -18.35 6.31
CA LYS A 178 -26.20 -17.85 7.30
C LYS A 178 -25.69 -16.61 8.02
N ILE A 179 -24.41 -16.60 8.40
CA ILE A 179 -23.79 -15.48 9.12
C ILE A 179 -23.67 -14.25 8.20
N PHE A 180 -23.18 -14.42 6.97
CA PHE A 180 -23.05 -13.31 6.02
C PHE A 180 -24.40 -12.72 5.62
N HIS A 181 -25.45 -13.54 5.48
CA HIS A 181 -26.80 -13.05 5.21
C HIS A 181 -27.40 -12.19 6.33
N GLN A 182 -26.92 -12.35 7.57
CA GLN A 182 -27.39 -11.56 8.72
C GLN A 182 -26.72 -10.20 8.82
N GLN A 183 -25.60 -9.97 8.12
CA GLN A 183 -25.03 -8.64 8.04
C GLN A 183 -25.78 -7.78 7.02
N GLN A 184 -26.31 -6.65 7.48
CA GLN A 184 -26.82 -5.61 6.60
C GLN A 184 -25.72 -4.61 6.30
N GLU A 185 -25.57 -4.28 5.00
CA GLU A 185 -24.79 -3.13 4.59
C GLU A 185 -25.60 -1.85 4.82
N ASP A 186 -25.09 -0.97 5.69
CA ASP A 186 -25.59 0.38 5.86
C ASP A 186 -24.62 1.37 5.21
N ASP A 187 -25.11 2.13 4.23
CA ASP A 187 -24.35 3.15 3.51
C ASP A 187 -23.75 4.23 4.42
N SER A 188 -24.44 4.57 5.51
CA SER A 188 -23.98 5.56 6.48
C SER A 188 -22.78 5.01 7.27
N LEU A 189 -22.86 3.78 7.76
CA LEU A 189 -21.78 3.10 8.45
C LEU A 189 -20.59 2.90 7.51
N ARG A 190 -20.82 2.52 6.25
CA ARG A 190 -19.76 2.44 5.24
C ARG A 190 -19.00 3.75 5.10
N LYS A 191 -19.69 4.89 5.01
CA LYS A 191 -19.02 6.22 4.94
C LYS A 191 -18.21 6.52 6.21
N ILE A 192 -18.74 6.20 7.40
CA ILE A 192 -18.03 6.38 8.67
C ILE A 192 -16.75 5.55 8.70
N GLY A 193 -16.83 4.26 8.33
CA GLY A 193 -15.66 3.37 8.26
C GLY A 193 -14.61 3.87 7.27
N LYS A 194 -15.02 4.28 6.07
CA LYS A 194 -14.10 4.87 5.08
C LYS A 194 -13.39 6.11 5.60
N ASN A 195 -14.12 7.01 6.27
CA ASN A 195 -13.56 8.23 6.82
C ASN A 195 -12.58 7.94 7.95
N TYR A 196 -12.93 7.03 8.87
CA TYR A 196 -12.03 6.59 9.93
C TYR A 196 -10.71 6.07 9.35
N ILE A 197 -10.77 5.13 8.41
CA ILE A 197 -9.60 4.48 7.82
C ILE A 197 -8.71 5.46 7.05
N LYS A 198 -9.30 6.39 6.28
CA LYS A 198 -8.56 7.39 5.49
C LYS A 198 -7.79 8.38 6.37
N ASN A 199 -8.26 8.62 7.59
CA ASN A 199 -7.65 9.56 8.53
C ASN A 199 -6.57 8.92 9.42
N LEU A 200 -6.31 7.61 9.28
CA LEU A 200 -5.24 6.93 10.01
C LEU A 200 -3.87 7.27 9.41
N SER A 201 -2.93 7.71 10.25
CA SER A 201 -1.53 7.92 9.85
C SER A 201 -0.88 6.60 9.43
N LEU A 202 0.19 6.65 8.64
CA LEU A 202 0.94 5.45 8.26
C LEU A 202 1.55 4.76 9.49
N SER A 203 1.96 5.52 10.52
CA SER A 203 2.35 4.94 11.82
C SER A 203 1.27 4.07 12.44
N ALA A 204 0.00 4.47 12.35
CA ALA A 204 -1.13 3.68 12.85
C ALA A 204 -1.25 2.32 12.13
N TRP A 205 -0.79 2.23 10.87
CA TRP A 205 -0.67 0.98 10.12
C TRP A 205 0.62 0.20 10.40
N GLY A 206 1.46 0.66 11.33
CA GLY A 206 2.77 0.07 11.63
C GLY A 206 3.85 0.37 10.58
N ILE A 207 3.61 1.35 9.70
CA ILE A 207 4.55 1.74 8.64
C ILE A 207 5.52 2.79 9.20
N HIS A 208 6.76 2.40 9.43
CA HIS A 208 7.82 3.29 9.90
C HIS A 208 8.79 3.62 8.75
N LEU A 209 8.77 4.88 8.28
CA LEU A 209 9.44 5.28 7.03
C LEU A 209 10.94 5.02 7.06
N LYS A 210 11.65 5.42 8.12
CA LYS A 210 13.11 5.19 8.24
C LYS A 210 13.50 3.71 8.27
N LYS A 211 12.59 2.83 8.70
CA LYS A 211 12.83 1.37 8.72
C LYS A 211 12.64 0.76 7.34
N ILE A 212 11.63 1.21 6.60
CA ILE A 212 11.23 0.65 5.31
C ILE A 212 12.05 1.24 4.16
N TYR A 213 12.26 2.55 4.18
CA TYR A 213 12.94 3.29 3.13
C TYR A 213 13.94 4.28 3.76
N PRO A 214 15.07 3.78 4.30
CA PRO A 214 16.06 4.61 4.96
C PRO A 214 16.68 5.61 3.97
N GLN A 215 16.51 6.89 4.26
CA GLN A 215 17.10 8.00 3.50
C GLN A 215 17.83 8.96 4.42
N SER A 216 18.58 9.89 3.83
CA SER A 216 19.20 10.97 4.58
C SER A 216 18.13 11.93 5.13
N ASP A 217 18.42 12.57 6.27
CA ASP A 217 17.55 13.60 6.84
C ASP A 217 17.32 14.77 5.86
N GLN A 218 18.32 15.10 5.03
CA GLN A 218 18.19 16.08 3.96
C GLN A 218 17.14 15.62 2.92
N THR A 219 17.20 14.37 2.47
CA THR A 219 16.22 13.83 1.53
C THR A 219 14.80 13.98 2.08
N TYR A 220 14.57 13.65 3.36
CA TYR A 220 13.25 13.85 3.98
C TYR A 220 12.84 15.32 4.11
N GLN A 221 13.78 16.24 4.34
CA GLN A 221 13.50 17.68 4.30
C GLN A 221 13.03 18.11 2.92
N GLU A 222 13.65 17.61 1.85
CA GLU A 222 13.30 17.94 0.47
C GLU A 222 11.88 17.52 0.09
N TYR A 223 11.36 16.41 0.64
CA TYR A 223 9.93 16.06 0.50
C TYR A 223 9.02 17.20 0.96
N ILE A 224 9.36 17.83 2.07
CA ILE A 224 8.55 18.89 2.67
C ILE A 224 8.79 20.22 1.94
N ILE A 225 10.06 20.59 1.76
CA ILE A 225 10.45 21.88 1.18
C ILE A 225 9.93 22.03 -0.25
N TYR A 226 10.07 20.97 -1.06
CA TYR A 226 9.70 20.98 -2.48
C TYR A 226 8.38 20.27 -2.78
N MET A 227 7.58 19.97 -1.75
CA MET A 227 6.27 19.32 -1.85
C MET A 227 6.29 18.05 -2.74
N LYS A 228 7.30 17.20 -2.55
CA LYS A 228 7.47 15.95 -3.33
C LYS A 228 6.73 14.78 -2.68
N GLY A 229 6.55 13.70 -3.43
CA GLY A 229 5.73 12.56 -3.01
C GLY A 229 4.24 12.91 -2.90
N ASP A 230 3.47 12.04 -2.24
CA ASP A 230 2.07 12.32 -1.93
C ASP A 230 1.89 13.04 -0.59
N HIS A 231 0.68 13.53 -0.33
CA HIS A 231 0.35 14.24 0.90
C HIS A 231 0.61 13.40 2.15
N ARG A 232 0.19 12.14 2.11
CA ARG A 232 0.21 11.25 3.27
C ARG A 232 1.63 10.84 3.67
N VAL A 233 2.53 10.61 2.71
CA VAL A 233 3.96 10.41 3.01
C VAL A 233 4.55 11.68 3.63
N ARG A 234 4.20 12.87 3.13
CA ARG A 234 4.69 14.13 3.73
C ARG A 234 4.20 14.34 5.15
N GLU A 235 2.91 14.11 5.43
CA GLU A 235 2.37 14.14 6.79
C GLU A 235 3.14 13.19 7.71
N GLU A 236 3.40 11.97 7.24
CA GLU A 236 4.14 11.00 8.03
C GLU A 236 5.60 11.40 8.25
N ILE A 237 6.26 12.02 7.26
CA ILE A 237 7.60 12.58 7.43
C ILE A 237 7.59 13.67 8.50
N LEU A 238 6.57 14.53 8.52
CA LEU A 238 6.43 15.55 9.56
C LEU A 238 6.27 14.91 10.94
N GLU A 239 5.41 13.90 11.05
CA GLU A 239 5.11 13.21 12.32
C GLU A 239 6.28 12.35 12.84
N GLN A 240 6.90 11.53 11.99
CA GLN A 240 7.92 10.56 12.42
C GLN A 240 9.34 11.15 12.45
N ILE A 241 9.64 12.13 11.58
CA ILE A 241 11.03 12.55 11.32
C ILE A 241 11.24 13.99 11.76
N ILE A 242 10.50 14.94 11.17
CA ILE A 242 10.72 16.38 11.41
C ILE A 242 10.32 16.79 12.84
N SER A 243 9.35 16.10 13.44
CA SER A 243 8.95 16.32 14.84
C SER A 243 10.10 16.21 15.85
N HIS A 244 11.16 15.48 15.50
CA HIS A 244 12.35 15.30 16.33
C HIS A 244 13.46 16.32 16.06
N TYR A 245 13.28 17.23 15.10
CA TYR A 245 14.28 18.22 14.74
C TYR A 245 14.32 19.37 15.77
N LYS A 246 15.49 20.01 15.87
CA LYS A 246 15.65 21.21 16.70
C LYS A 246 14.93 22.40 16.07
N LYS A 247 14.54 23.36 16.91
CA LYS A 247 13.84 24.58 16.48
C LYS A 247 14.55 25.33 15.35
N ASP A 248 15.88 25.40 15.37
CA ASP A 248 16.65 26.11 14.34
C ASP A 248 16.71 25.33 13.02
N GLU A 249 16.62 24.00 13.05
CA GLU A 249 16.48 23.17 11.85
C GLU A 249 15.12 23.40 11.19
N ILE A 250 14.05 23.40 12.00
CA ILE A 250 12.69 23.70 11.53
C ILE A 250 12.61 25.11 10.93
N ARG A 251 13.23 26.12 11.57
CA ARG A 251 13.29 27.49 11.03
C ARG A 251 13.98 27.55 9.68
N ARG A 252 15.13 26.89 9.52
CA ARG A 252 15.84 26.82 8.23
C ARG A 252 14.96 26.22 7.14
N MET A 253 14.23 25.14 7.44
CA MET A 253 13.30 24.54 6.48
C MET A 253 12.18 25.49 6.07
N ILE A 254 11.58 26.22 7.03
CA ILE A 254 10.52 27.20 6.74
C ILE A 254 11.04 28.34 5.85
N ASP A 255 12.26 28.83 6.11
CA ASP A 255 12.90 29.86 5.29
C ASP A 255 13.14 29.36 3.86
N GLU A 256 13.57 28.10 3.71
CA GLU A 256 13.77 27.46 2.41
C GLU A 256 12.46 27.25 1.65
N MET A 257 11.40 26.80 2.33
CA MET A 257 10.03 26.76 1.76
C MET A 257 9.59 28.14 1.27
N GLY A 258 9.86 29.20 2.05
CA GLY A 258 9.55 30.57 1.67
C GLY A 258 10.32 31.05 0.43
N LYS A 259 11.59 30.67 0.30
CA LYS A 259 12.40 30.94 -0.90
C LYS A 259 11.87 30.17 -2.11
N TYR A 260 11.54 28.89 -1.94
CA TYR A 260 11.01 28.04 -2.99
C TYR A 260 9.66 28.55 -3.52
N LYS A 261 8.74 28.93 -2.62
CA LYS A 261 7.45 29.54 -2.98
C LYS A 261 7.65 30.78 -3.86
N LYS A 262 8.51 31.71 -3.43
CA LYS A 262 8.83 32.92 -4.21
C LYS A 262 9.41 32.61 -5.59
N LYS A 263 10.16 31.51 -5.74
CA LYS A 263 10.68 31.06 -7.03
C LYS A 263 9.55 30.58 -7.93
N ILE A 264 8.67 29.70 -7.44
CA ILE A 264 7.51 29.21 -8.20
C ILE A 264 6.62 30.38 -8.63
N ASP A 265 6.32 31.32 -7.73
CA ASP A 265 5.45 32.46 -8.01
C ASP A 265 6.00 33.37 -9.13
N ARG A 266 7.33 33.42 -9.30
CA ARG A 266 8.00 34.19 -10.37
C ARG A 266 8.06 33.46 -11.71
N GLU A 267 8.08 32.12 -11.68
CA GLU A 267 8.14 31.28 -12.89
C GLU A 267 6.74 31.02 -13.47
N GLY A 268 5.68 31.26 -12.68
CA GLY A 268 4.27 31.13 -13.09
C GLY A 268 3.61 32.40 -13.64
N THR A 269 4.36 33.51 -13.75
CA THR A 269 3.96 34.77 -14.42
C THR A 269 4.72 34.95 -15.71
#